data_AF-A0A7G5GZA8-F1
#
_entry.id   AF-A0A7G5GZA8-F1
#
_cell.length_a   1.000
_cell.length_b   1.000
_cell.length_c   1.000
_cell.angle_alpha   90.00
_cell.angle_beta   90.00
_cell.angle_gamma   90.00
#
_symmetry.space_group_name_H-M   'P 1'
#
loop_
_entity.id
_entity.type
_entity.pdbx_description
1 polymer ?
#
loop_
_entity_poly.entity_id
_entity_poly.type
_entity_poly.pdbx_seq_one_letter_code
_entity_poly.pdbx_strand_id
1 'polypeptide(L)'
;MAKDKQAGPATLTRDEPVKKAAAASTVAPKPTPTRSVISDPSRSAASLPFGRQNYTLMLAGIAIILAGFFIMSLDKEEFGFGFLGLTLGPIVVMGGFVLEFFAILARPKA
;
A
#
# COMPACT_ATOMS: atom_id res chain seq x y z
N MET A 1 -12.04 -15.16 -63.85
CA MET A 1 -12.75 -14.11 -63.10
C MET A 1 -14.21 -14.51 -62.97
N ALA A 2 -14.67 -14.71 -61.72
CA ALA A 2 -16.07 -14.68 -61.27
C ALA A 2 -17.06 -15.68 -61.95
N LYS A 3 -18.10 -16.21 -61.33
CA LYS A 3 -18.75 -16.03 -60.04
C LYS A 3 -19.80 -17.14 -59.90
N ASP A 4 -19.93 -17.68 -58.69
CA ASP A 4 -21.15 -18.05 -57.96
C ASP A 4 -22.39 -18.52 -58.75
N LYS A 5 -22.86 -19.76 -58.54
CA LYS A 5 -23.82 -20.17 -57.48
C LYS A 5 -25.26 -19.74 -57.80
N GLN A 6 -26.11 -20.70 -58.19
CA GLN A 6 -27.50 -20.87 -57.73
C GLN A 6 -28.23 -21.97 -58.52
N ALA A 7 -28.69 -22.99 -57.81
CA ALA A 7 -29.85 -23.81 -58.14
C ALA A 7 -30.54 -24.03 -56.79
N GLY A 8 -31.84 -23.89 -56.59
CA GLY A 8 -33.01 -23.79 -57.46
C GLY A 8 -34.16 -24.34 -56.59
N PRO A 9 -35.39 -23.78 -56.63
CA PRO A 9 -36.34 -23.87 -55.51
C PRO A 9 -37.61 -24.72 -55.83
N ALA A 10 -38.58 -24.65 -54.90
CA ALA A 10 -40.00 -25.06 -54.97
C ALA A 10 -40.31 -26.47 -54.48
N THR A 11 -41.04 -26.64 -53.37
CA THR A 11 -42.50 -26.44 -53.24
C THR A 11 -42.81 -26.58 -51.72
N LEU A 12 -43.73 -25.89 -51.04
CA LEU A 12 -45.09 -25.40 -51.30
C LEU A 12 -45.49 -24.50 -50.08
N THR A 13 -46.18 -23.39 -50.32
CA THR A 13 -47.30 -22.78 -49.52
C THR A 13 -47.29 -22.97 -47.98
N ARG A 14 -47.41 -21.98 -47.09
CA ARG A 14 -48.28 -20.78 -47.10
C ARG A 14 -48.31 -20.18 -45.67
N ASP A 15 -48.51 -18.86 -45.59
CA ASP A 15 -48.91 -18.00 -44.45
C ASP A 15 -47.96 -17.85 -43.21
N GLU A 16 -47.30 -16.69 -43.12
CA GLU A 16 -46.95 -16.00 -41.85
C GLU A 16 -48.19 -15.27 -41.29
N PRO A 17 -48.22 -14.71 -40.05
CA PRO A 17 -47.29 -14.79 -38.91
C PRO A 17 -48.05 -15.26 -37.63
N VAL A 18 -47.43 -15.60 -36.50
CA VAL A 18 -47.15 -14.68 -35.39
C VAL A 18 -46.27 -15.44 -34.40
N LYS A 19 -45.01 -15.03 -34.38
CA LYS A 19 -44.28 -14.53 -33.21
C LYS A 19 -44.32 -15.38 -31.92
N LYS A 20 -43.10 -15.82 -31.61
CA LYS A 20 -42.48 -16.03 -30.29
C LYS A 20 -42.71 -17.43 -29.73
N ALA A 21 -41.91 -18.37 -30.23
CA ALA A 21 -40.67 -18.80 -29.57
C ALA A 21 -40.98 -19.43 -28.21
N ALA A 22 -41.16 -20.75 -28.23
CA ALA A 22 -40.10 -21.72 -27.90
C ALA A 22 -40.09 -21.96 -26.38
N ALA A 23 -40.69 -23.08 -25.98
CA ALA A 23 -39.97 -24.30 -25.61
C ALA A 23 -39.40 -24.17 -24.18
N ALA A 24 -40.15 -24.63 -23.18
CA ALA A 24 -40.17 -26.02 -22.71
C ALA A 24 -38.99 -26.36 -21.78
N SER A 25 -39.36 -26.60 -20.51
CA SER A 25 -38.71 -27.48 -19.51
C SER A 25 -37.31 -27.06 -19.03
N THR A 26 -36.93 -27.09 -17.75
CA THR A 26 -37.02 -28.21 -16.81
C THR A 26 -36.35 -27.80 -15.46
N VAL A 27 -36.71 -28.48 -14.36
CA VAL A 27 -35.95 -28.73 -13.10
C VAL A 27 -36.23 -27.87 -11.84
N ALA A 28 -36.47 -28.62 -10.76
CA ALA A 28 -36.81 -28.33 -9.36
C ALA A 28 -35.91 -27.37 -8.56
N PRO A 29 -36.39 -26.82 -7.40
CA PRO A 29 -35.65 -25.86 -6.59
C PRO A 29 -34.57 -26.57 -5.74
N LYS A 30 -33.31 -26.32 -6.07
CA LYS A 30 -32.17 -26.67 -5.22
C LYS A 30 -32.00 -25.56 -4.17
N PRO A 31 -31.92 -25.87 -2.86
CA PRO A 31 -31.74 -24.84 -1.85
C PRO A 31 -30.40 -24.15 -2.11
N THR A 32 -30.48 -22.84 -2.31
CA THR A 32 -29.35 -21.92 -2.41
C THR A 32 -28.45 -22.16 -1.20
N PRO A 33 -27.18 -22.56 -1.35
CA PRO A 33 -26.26 -22.52 -0.23
C PRO A 33 -26.10 -21.04 0.10
N THR A 34 -26.48 -20.68 1.33
CA THR A 34 -26.12 -19.40 1.94
C THR A 34 -24.63 -19.21 1.70
N ARG A 35 -24.29 -18.32 0.76
CA ARG A 35 -22.93 -17.89 0.50
C ARG A 35 -22.47 -17.22 1.78
N SER A 36 -21.76 -17.96 2.62
CA SER A 36 -21.01 -17.43 3.75
C SER A 36 -20.16 -16.29 3.20
N VAL A 37 -20.57 -15.05 3.49
CA VAL A 37 -19.71 -13.89 3.31
C VAL A 37 -18.59 -14.11 4.31
N ILE A 38 -17.52 -14.74 3.85
CA ILE A 38 -16.24 -14.71 4.53
C ILE A 38 -15.91 -13.22 4.56
N SER A 39 -16.14 -12.60 5.71
CA SER A 39 -15.58 -11.31 6.04
C SER A 39 -14.08 -11.43 5.81
N ASP A 40 -13.56 -10.75 4.79
CA ASP A 40 -12.12 -10.61 4.59
C ASP A 40 -11.51 -10.15 5.92
N PRO A 41 -10.69 -10.97 6.60
CA PRO A 41 -10.13 -10.57 7.87
C PRO A 41 -9.06 -9.53 7.56
N SER A 42 -9.36 -8.29 7.94
CA SER A 42 -8.42 -7.18 8.01
C SER A 42 -7.82 -6.79 6.65
N ARG A 43 -8.16 -5.59 6.18
CA ARG A 43 -7.22 -4.83 5.35
C ARG A 43 -5.89 -4.88 6.09
N SER A 44 -4.88 -5.48 5.49
CA SER A 44 -3.50 -5.41 5.97
C SER A 44 -3.17 -3.93 6.13
N ALA A 45 -3.37 -3.40 7.34
CA ALA A 45 -2.85 -2.11 7.72
C ALA A 45 -1.37 -2.22 7.44
N ALA A 46 -0.86 -1.37 6.54
CA ALA A 46 0.54 -1.36 6.16
C ALA A 46 1.37 -1.49 7.44
N SER A 47 2.02 -2.64 7.62
CA SER A 47 2.85 -2.89 8.79
C SER A 47 4.01 -1.92 8.68
N LEU A 48 4.04 -0.93 9.56
CA LEU A 48 5.14 0.02 9.62
C LEU A 48 6.45 -0.77 9.77
N PRO A 49 7.54 -0.35 9.11
CA PRO A 49 8.80 -1.09 9.12
C PRO A 49 9.42 -1.21 10.53
N PHE A 50 9.00 -0.35 11.47
CA PHE A 50 9.45 -0.34 12.85
C PHE A 50 8.28 -0.30 13.84
N GLY A 51 8.51 -0.81 15.05
CA GLY A 51 7.55 -0.74 16.16
C GLY A 51 7.44 0.67 16.75
N ARG A 52 6.38 0.94 17.51
CA ARG A 52 6.13 2.26 18.15
C ARG A 52 7.32 2.75 18.98
N GLN A 53 7.96 1.84 19.72
CA GLN A 53 9.10 2.16 20.58
C GLN A 53 10.32 2.65 19.78
N ASN A 54 10.61 2.01 18.65
CA ASN A 54 11.70 2.42 17.76
C ASN A 54 11.46 3.80 17.14
N TYR A 55 10.20 4.09 16.77
CA TYR A 55 9.83 5.43 16.30
C TYR A 55 10.05 6.50 17.37
N THR A 56 9.76 6.20 18.64
CA THR A 56 10.06 7.13 19.75
C THR A 56 11.57 7.35 19.89
N LEU A 57 12.38 6.30 19.75
CA LEU A 57 13.85 6.40 19.80
C LEU A 57 14.42 7.21 18.62
N MET A 58 13.90 7.03 17.41
CA MET A 58 14.25 7.90 16.27
C MET A 58 13.87 9.35 16.56
N LEU A 59 12.67 9.63 17.07
CA LEU A 59 12.30 11.00 17.34
C LEU A 59 13.22 11.65 18.38
N ALA A 60 13.65 10.88 19.38
CA ALA A 60 14.64 11.31 20.35
C ALA A 60 16.03 11.54 19.71
N GLY A 61 16.48 10.66 18.80
CA GLY A 61 17.72 10.81 18.06
C GLY A 61 17.76 12.11 17.24
N ILE A 62 16.72 12.35 16.44
CA ILE A 62 16.53 13.61 15.70
C ILE A 62 16.56 14.82 16.65
N ALA A 63 15.86 14.76 17.78
CA ALA A 63 15.84 15.86 18.74
C ALA A 63 17.25 16.17 19.30
N ILE A 64 18.06 15.13 19.56
CA ILE A 64 19.44 15.29 20.02
C ILE A 64 20.34 15.88 18.92
N ILE A 65 20.17 15.44 17.67
CA ILE A 65 20.91 16.00 16.53
C ILE A 65 20.61 17.50 16.39
N LEU A 66 19.33 17.88 16.45
CA LEU A 66 18.90 19.27 16.41
C LEU A 66 19.45 20.06 17.60
N ALA A 67 19.46 19.49 18.79
CA ALA A 67 20.06 20.11 19.96
C ALA A 67 21.58 20.34 19.78
N GLY A 68 22.30 19.40 19.15
CA GLY A 68 23.72 19.56 18.83
C GLY A 68 23.99 20.73 17.88
N PHE A 69 23.20 20.85 16.81
CA PHE A 69 23.28 22.01 15.91
C PHE A 69 22.87 23.32 16.59
N PHE A 70 21.87 23.26 17.48
CA PHE A 70 21.45 24.42 18.27
C PHE A 70 22.56 24.90 19.21
N ILE A 71 23.29 23.97 19.85
CA ILE A 71 24.47 24.29 20.68
C ILE A 71 25.56 24.97 19.86
N MET A 72 25.84 24.50 18.64
CA MET A 72 26.79 25.17 17.74
C MET A 72 26.32 26.60 17.41
N SER A 73 25.02 26.78 17.18
CA SER A 73 24.44 28.08 16.85
C SER A 73 24.44 29.07 18.03
N LEU A 74 24.55 28.59 19.27
CA LEU A 74 24.66 29.42 20.46
C LEU A 74 26.09 29.91 20.73
N ASP A 75 27.07 29.37 20.01
CA ASP A 75 28.46 29.79 20.16
C ASP A 75 28.62 31.25 19.72
N LYS A 76 29.32 32.02 20.55
CA LYS A 76 29.51 33.47 20.35
C LYS A 76 30.84 33.83 19.73
N GLU A 77 31.74 32.87 19.62
CA GLU A 77 33.01 33.03 18.92
C GLU A 77 32.78 33.24 17.43
N GLU A 78 33.69 33.97 16.79
CA GLU A 78 33.62 34.23 15.36
C GLU A 78 33.62 32.90 14.58
N PHE A 79 32.69 32.75 13.64
CA PHE A 79 32.45 31.52 12.88
C PHE A 79 32.12 30.27 13.72
N GLY A 80 31.83 30.40 15.02
CA GLY A 80 31.58 29.26 15.90
C GLY A 80 32.85 28.45 16.21
N PHE A 81 34.03 29.09 16.19
CA PHE A 81 35.30 28.46 16.58
C PHE A 81 35.48 28.28 18.09
N GLY A 82 34.44 28.54 18.89
CA GLY A 82 34.45 28.28 20.31
C GLY A 82 34.36 26.79 20.61
N PHE A 83 34.50 26.48 21.90
CA PHE A 83 34.43 25.11 22.38
C PHE A 83 33.07 24.46 22.05
N LEU A 84 31.98 25.23 22.13
CA LEU A 84 30.63 24.75 21.90
C LEU A 84 30.41 24.35 20.44
N GLY A 85 30.90 25.16 19.49
CA GLY A 85 30.79 24.90 18.06
C GLY A 85 31.79 23.87 17.53
N LEU A 86 33.05 23.94 17.95
CA LEU A 86 34.12 23.09 17.41
C LEU A 86 34.15 21.67 18.02
N THR A 87 33.75 21.53 19.29
CA THR A 87 33.88 20.26 20.01
C THR A 87 32.56 19.71 20.52
N LEU A 88 31.82 20.47 21.34
CA LEU A 88 30.64 19.96 22.03
C LEU A 88 29.51 19.66 21.04
N GLY A 89 29.22 20.59 20.14
CA GLY A 89 28.22 20.44 19.09
C GLY A 89 28.45 19.18 18.26
N PRO A 90 29.64 19.02 17.63
CA PRO A 90 29.92 17.84 16.81
C PRO A 90 29.82 16.53 17.60
N ILE A 91 30.29 16.51 18.86
CA ILE A 91 30.17 15.33 19.73
C ILE A 91 28.70 14.98 20.00
N VAL A 92 27.86 15.97 20.30
CA VAL A 92 26.43 15.76 20.55
C VAL A 92 25.72 15.27 19.29
N VAL A 93 26.02 15.87 18.12
CA VAL A 93 25.47 15.43 16.83
C VAL A 93 25.87 13.99 16.53
N MET A 94 27.14 13.63 16.72
CA MET A 94 27.61 12.25 16.56
C MET A 94 26.89 11.29 17.50
N GLY A 95 26.68 11.65 18.77
CA GLY A 95 25.89 10.87 19.72
C GLY A 95 24.44 10.68 19.27
N GLY A 96 23.82 11.73 18.71
CA GLY A 96 22.49 11.66 18.11
C GLY A 96 22.42 10.67 16.92
N PHE A 97 23.43 10.70 16.03
CA PHE A 97 23.52 9.72 14.94
C PHE A 97 23.71 8.28 15.44
N VAL A 98 24.53 8.06 16.48
CA VAL A 98 24.67 6.72 17.08
C VAL A 98 23.34 6.24 17.65
N LEU A 99 22.55 7.13 18.26
CA LEU A 99 21.20 6.81 18.71
C LEU A 99 20.24 6.47 17.56
N GLU A 100 20.32 7.18 16.44
CA GLU A 100 19.56 6.82 15.22
C GLU A 100 19.93 5.43 14.71
N PHE A 101 21.23 5.13 14.59
CA PHE A 101 21.68 3.80 14.20
C PHE A 101 21.16 2.73 15.16
N PHE A 102 21.23 2.99 16.47
CA PHE A 102 20.67 2.09 17.47
C PHE A 102 19.16 1.94 17.34
N ALA A 103 18.41 3.02 17.12
CA ALA A 103 16.96 2.99 16.97
C ALA A 103 16.51 2.19 15.74
N ILE A 104 17.26 2.26 14.64
CA ILE A 104 17.01 1.50 13.41
C ILE A 104 17.37 0.02 13.59
N LEU A 105 18.51 -0.27 14.23
CA LEU A 105 19.01 -1.63 14.42
C LEU A 105 18.33 -2.37 15.58
N ALA A 106 17.75 -1.64 16.54
CA ALA A 106 17.04 -2.21 17.67
C ALA A 106 15.90 -3.08 17.16
N ARG A 107 15.99 -4.39 17.38
CA ARG A 107 14.88 -5.29 17.08
C ARG A 107 13.73 -4.93 18.02
N PRO A 108 12.50 -4.69 17.52
CA PRO A 108 11.35 -4.53 18.40
C PRO A 108 11.24 -5.80 19.23
N LYS A 109 11.30 -5.66 20.56
CA LYS A 109 11.00 -6.78 21.46
C LYS A 109 9.51 -7.04 21.29
N ALA A 110 9.21 -8.13 20.59
CA ALA A 110 7.84 -8.60 20.36
C ALA A 110 7.16 -8.93 21.69
#